data_AF-A0A9X4B248-F1
#
_entry.id   AF-A0A9X4B248-F1
#
_cell.length_a   1.000
_cell.length_b   1.000
_cell.length_c   1.000
_cell.angle_alpha   90.00
_cell.angle_beta   90.00
_cell.angle_gamma   90.00
#
_symmetry.space_group_name_H-M   'P 1'
#
loop_
_entity.id
_entity.type
_entity.pdbx_description
1 polymer ?
#
loop_
_entity_poly.entity_id
_entity_poly.type
_entity_poly.pdbx_seq_one_letter_code
_entity_poly.pdbx_strand_id
1 'polypeptide(L)'
;MGYTHGTKWNDEKIKDGIMEVMKKLNIITMPTSVDINKANGNSALSNAIARHGGFEEWANKLGLAQSNCETRLGLKGEYFIKEVLERKGYEVEKMSVKHPYDLLINKSIKVDVKTAKKYISICNSEYYAFNLEKKNPTCDIYILVCLNKDEDVSEIYVIPSVKLNQTQVAIGKETKYECFKDRWDYIEKFNKFYTEVI
;
A
#
# COMPACT_ATOMS: atom_id res chain seq x y z
N MET A 1 -16.07 -21.65 -30.05
CA MET A 1 -17.27 -21.35 -29.24
C MET A 1 -17.41 -19.84 -29.10
N GLY A 2 -18.40 -19.22 -29.75
CA GLY A 2 -18.71 -17.80 -29.57
C GLY A 2 -19.62 -17.61 -28.38
N TYR A 3 -19.25 -16.73 -27.44
CA TYR A 3 -20.11 -16.38 -26.31
C TYR A 3 -21.18 -15.38 -26.79
N THR A 4 -22.42 -15.85 -26.94
CA THR A 4 -23.61 -15.05 -27.33
C THR A 4 -24.30 -14.34 -26.16
N HIS A 5 -23.85 -14.54 -24.93
CA HIS A 5 -24.44 -13.93 -23.73
C HIS A 5 -23.41 -13.08 -22.97
N GLY A 6 -23.27 -11.82 -23.38
CA GLY A 6 -22.53 -10.81 -22.63
C GLY A 6 -23.27 -9.48 -22.70
N THR A 7 -23.44 -8.80 -21.57
CA THR A 7 -23.97 -7.44 -21.57
C THR A 7 -23.08 -6.58 -22.45
N LYS A 8 -23.65 -6.00 -23.51
CA LYS A 8 -22.95 -4.98 -24.30
C LYS A 8 -22.82 -3.74 -23.43
N TRP A 9 -21.62 -3.52 -22.91
CA TRP A 9 -21.27 -2.38 -22.08
C TRP A 9 -21.08 -1.14 -22.96
N ASN A 10 -21.68 -0.04 -22.52
CA ASN A 10 -21.47 1.31 -23.02
C ASN A 10 -21.33 2.24 -21.82
N ASP A 11 -20.93 3.47 -22.08
CA ASP A 11 -20.62 4.44 -21.03
C ASP A 11 -21.84 4.71 -20.11
N GLU A 12 -23.06 4.75 -20.66
CA GLU A 12 -24.29 4.91 -19.87
C GLU A 12 -24.53 3.75 -18.91
N LYS A 13 -24.43 2.50 -19.37
CA LYS A 13 -24.60 1.31 -18.51
C LYS A 13 -23.51 1.20 -17.46
N ILE A 14 -22.29 1.64 -17.77
CA ILE A 14 -21.20 1.66 -16.80
C ILE A 14 -21.51 2.70 -15.72
N LYS A 15 -21.93 3.91 -16.10
CA LYS A 15 -22.37 4.94 -15.16
C LYS A 15 -23.51 4.46 -14.27
N ASP A 16 -24.58 3.91 -14.86
CA ASP A 16 -25.74 3.43 -14.10
C ASP A 16 -25.35 2.29 -13.15
N GLY A 17 -24.51 1.37 -13.61
CA GLY A 17 -23.97 0.29 -12.78
C GLY A 17 -23.14 0.81 -11.60
N ILE A 18 -22.31 1.84 -11.81
CA ILE A 18 -21.55 2.49 -10.73
C ILE A 18 -22.51 3.11 -9.70
N MET A 19 -23.51 3.87 -10.15
CA MET A 19 -24.49 4.52 -9.28
C MET A 19 -25.35 3.51 -8.50
N GLU A 20 -25.72 2.39 -9.12
CA GLU A 20 -26.47 1.31 -8.46
C GLU A 20 -25.64 0.66 -7.34
N VAL A 21 -24.35 0.39 -7.59
CA VAL A 21 -23.44 -0.14 -6.57
C VAL A 21 -23.27 0.85 -5.43
N MET A 22 -23.09 2.14 -5.73
CA MET A 22 -23.00 3.20 -4.72
C MET A 22 -24.25 3.25 -3.83
N LYS A 23 -25.44 3.14 -4.43
CA LYS A 23 -26.72 3.11 -3.71
C LYS A 23 -26.86 1.85 -2.84
N LYS A 24 -26.50 0.68 -3.36
CA LYS A 24 -26.57 -0.59 -2.61
C LYS A 24 -25.68 -0.60 -1.39
N LEU A 25 -24.49 -0.03 -1.50
CA LEU A 25 -23.48 0.01 -0.43
C LEU A 25 -23.52 1.28 0.41
N ASN A 26 -24.39 2.23 0.05
CA ASN A 26 -24.51 3.54 0.68
C ASN A 26 -23.17 4.29 0.76
N ILE A 27 -22.42 4.30 -0.35
CA ILE A 27 -21.14 4.99 -0.48
C ILE A 27 -21.25 6.20 -1.40
N ILE A 28 -20.45 7.23 -1.12
CA ILE A 28 -20.36 8.46 -1.93
C ILE A 28 -19.06 8.54 -2.74
N THR A 29 -18.19 7.53 -2.62
CA THR A 29 -16.93 7.41 -3.36
C THR A 29 -17.05 6.43 -4.52
N MET A 30 -16.12 6.49 -5.46
CA MET A 30 -16.00 5.52 -6.54
C MET A 30 -15.88 4.09 -5.96
N PRO A 31 -16.76 3.15 -6.34
CA PRO A 31 -16.70 1.78 -5.85
C PRO A 31 -15.43 1.07 -6.35
N THR A 32 -14.83 0.27 -5.49
CA THR A 32 -13.71 -0.61 -5.84
C THR A 32 -14.20 -1.88 -6.56
N SER A 33 -13.29 -2.66 -7.14
CA SER A 33 -13.62 -3.98 -7.68
C SER A 33 -14.21 -4.92 -6.62
N VAL A 34 -13.78 -4.78 -5.36
CA VAL A 34 -14.31 -5.54 -4.21
C VAL A 34 -15.75 -5.10 -3.90
N ASP A 35 -16.01 -3.79 -3.88
CA ASP A 35 -17.36 -3.24 -3.66
C ASP A 35 -18.34 -3.72 -4.74
N ILE A 36 -17.90 -3.67 -6.01
CA ILE A 36 -18.70 -4.17 -7.15
C ILE A 36 -19.01 -5.66 -6.98
N ASN A 37 -18.01 -6.48 -6.64
CA ASN A 37 -18.22 -7.91 -6.44
C ASN A 37 -19.13 -8.19 -5.23
N LYS A 38 -19.03 -7.39 -4.16
CA LYS A 38 -19.90 -7.49 -2.98
C LYS A 38 -21.35 -7.12 -3.29
N ALA A 39 -21.58 -6.08 -4.09
CA ALA A 39 -22.91 -5.59 -4.42
C ALA A 39 -23.63 -6.42 -5.48
N ASN A 40 -22.88 -6.94 -6.47
CA ASN A 40 -23.45 -7.60 -7.65
C ASN A 40 -23.14 -9.10 -7.72
N GLY A 41 -22.27 -9.63 -6.86
CA GLY A 41 -21.84 -11.03 -6.86
C GLY A 41 -20.99 -11.43 -8.07
N ASN A 42 -20.52 -10.47 -8.87
CA ASN A 42 -19.71 -10.71 -10.06
C ASN A 42 -18.80 -9.52 -10.42
N SER A 43 -17.81 -9.79 -11.28
CA SER A 43 -16.80 -8.83 -11.74
C SER A 43 -17.09 -8.21 -13.11
N ALA A 44 -18.31 -8.35 -13.64
CA ALA A 44 -18.63 -7.90 -15.01
C ALA A 44 -18.49 -6.38 -15.16
N LEU A 45 -19.01 -5.61 -14.19
CA LEU A 45 -18.90 -4.16 -14.17
C LEU A 45 -17.45 -3.69 -13.95
N SER A 46 -16.68 -4.33 -13.07
CA SER A 46 -15.26 -3.98 -12.87
C SER A 46 -14.43 -4.21 -14.12
N ASN A 47 -14.72 -5.28 -14.87
CA ASN A 47 -14.08 -5.55 -16.15
C ASN A 47 -14.48 -4.53 -17.22
N ALA A 48 -15.73 -4.08 -17.23
CA ALA A 48 -16.20 -3.05 -18.14
C ALA A 48 -15.52 -1.71 -17.87
N ILE A 49 -15.47 -1.27 -16.60
CA ILE A 49 -14.76 -0.06 -16.17
C ILE A 49 -13.30 -0.11 -16.64
N ALA A 50 -12.59 -1.22 -16.38
CA ALA A 50 -11.19 -1.39 -16.77
C ALA A 50 -10.95 -1.28 -18.28
N ARG A 51 -11.90 -1.76 -19.10
CA ARG A 51 -11.80 -1.69 -20.58
C ARG A 51 -12.19 -0.32 -21.15
N HIS A 52 -12.95 0.48 -20.41
CA HIS A 52 -13.47 1.78 -20.83
C HIS A 52 -12.81 2.95 -20.08
N GLY A 53 -11.49 2.87 -19.85
CA GLY A 53 -10.70 3.97 -19.26
C GLY A 53 -10.26 3.76 -17.81
N GLY A 54 -10.80 2.75 -17.13
CA GLY A 54 -10.39 2.40 -15.77
C GLY A 54 -11.06 3.25 -14.68
N PHE A 55 -10.85 2.82 -13.43
CA PHE A 55 -11.55 3.38 -12.28
C PHE A 55 -11.23 4.86 -12.02
N GLU A 56 -10.00 5.27 -12.33
CA GLU A 56 -9.55 6.66 -12.17
C GLU A 56 -10.27 7.60 -13.16
N GLU A 57 -10.28 7.22 -14.44
CA GLU A 57 -10.94 8.00 -15.48
C GLU A 57 -12.44 8.14 -15.22
N TRP A 58 -13.10 7.05 -14.81
CA TRP A 58 -14.52 7.06 -14.47
C TRP A 58 -14.84 7.90 -13.24
N ALA A 59 -14.00 7.89 -12.21
CA ALA A 59 -14.19 8.76 -11.05
C ALA A 59 -14.05 10.24 -11.44
N ASN A 60 -13.07 10.57 -12.28
CA ASN A 60 -12.91 11.94 -12.79
C ASN A 60 -14.11 12.38 -13.62
N LYS A 61 -14.61 11.52 -14.53
CA LYS A 61 -15.82 11.79 -15.33
C LYS A 61 -17.07 12.02 -14.48
N LEU A 62 -17.18 11.31 -13.36
CA LEU A 62 -18.34 11.37 -12.46
C LEU A 62 -18.16 12.35 -11.29
N GLY A 63 -17.00 13.01 -11.17
CA GLY A 63 -16.68 13.87 -10.03
C GLY A 63 -16.65 13.15 -8.69
N LEU A 64 -16.38 11.84 -8.70
CA LEU A 64 -16.36 11.01 -7.50
C LEU A 64 -14.96 11.00 -6.87
N ALA A 65 -14.90 11.14 -5.55
CA ALA A 65 -13.67 10.85 -4.83
C ALA A 65 -13.36 9.36 -4.93
N GLN A 66 -12.10 9.01 -5.17
CA GLN A 66 -11.66 7.61 -5.12
C GLN A 66 -11.80 7.06 -3.70
N SER A 67 -12.34 5.83 -3.60
CA SER A 67 -12.37 5.07 -2.35
C SER A 67 -11.00 5.07 -1.66
N ASN A 68 -10.99 5.22 -0.34
CA ASN A 68 -9.79 5.09 0.49
C ASN A 68 -9.38 3.61 0.55
N CYS A 69 -8.73 3.08 -0.48
CA CYS A 69 -8.08 1.77 -0.39
C CYS A 69 -6.85 1.86 0.52
N GLU A 70 -6.66 0.88 1.41
CA GLU A 70 -5.41 0.66 2.14
C GLU A 70 -4.20 0.64 1.20
N THR A 71 -4.41 0.12 -0.03
CA THR A 71 -3.43 0.14 -1.13
C THR A 71 -2.92 1.55 -1.46
N ARG A 72 -3.77 2.60 -1.34
CA ARG A 72 -3.34 3.98 -1.62
C ARG A 72 -2.47 4.54 -0.52
N LEU A 73 -2.71 4.13 0.73
CA LEU A 73 -1.93 4.54 1.89
C LEU A 73 -0.55 3.85 1.88
N GLY A 74 -0.51 2.55 1.59
CA GLY A 74 0.74 1.82 1.34
C GLY A 74 1.56 2.47 0.23
N LEU A 75 0.92 2.72 -0.93
CA LEU A 75 1.56 3.36 -2.08
C LEU A 75 2.12 4.76 -1.77
N LYS A 76 1.37 5.59 -1.03
CA LYS A 76 1.84 6.91 -0.56
C LYS A 76 3.13 6.77 0.27
N GLY A 77 3.15 5.81 1.21
CA GLY A 77 4.33 5.54 2.03
C GLY A 77 5.52 5.04 1.20
N GLU A 78 5.29 4.13 0.26
CA GLU A 78 6.32 3.64 -0.67
C GLU A 78 6.96 4.78 -1.47
N TYR A 79 6.16 5.67 -2.06
CA TYR A 79 6.67 6.83 -2.80
C TYR A 79 7.39 7.83 -1.90
N PHE A 80 6.85 8.12 -0.72
CA PHE A 80 7.50 8.98 0.25
C PHE A 80 8.89 8.44 0.64
N ILE A 81 9.00 7.15 0.95
CA ILE A 81 10.28 6.52 1.30
C ILE A 81 11.24 6.51 0.11
N LYS A 82 10.77 6.25 -1.10
CA LYS A 82 11.57 6.36 -2.31
C LYS A 82 12.18 7.77 -2.43
N GLU A 83 11.39 8.83 -2.31
CA GLU A 83 11.89 10.20 -2.39
C GLU A 83 12.90 10.52 -1.28
N VAL A 84 12.64 10.07 -0.05
CA VAL A 84 13.57 10.28 1.08
C VAL A 84 14.92 9.64 0.79
N LEU A 85 14.94 8.44 0.23
CA LEU A 85 16.17 7.72 -0.12
C LEU A 85 16.90 8.33 -1.32
N GLU A 86 16.17 8.75 -2.35
CA GLU A 86 16.76 9.46 -3.50
C GLU A 86 17.40 10.78 -3.07
N ARG A 87 16.75 11.55 -2.18
CA ARG A 87 17.32 12.78 -1.61
C ARG A 87 18.57 12.52 -0.75
N LYS A 88 18.73 11.30 -0.22
CA LYS A 88 19.93 10.87 0.49
C LYS A 88 21.05 10.39 -0.45
N GLY A 89 20.80 10.37 -1.77
CA GLY A 89 21.80 10.05 -2.79
C GLY A 89 21.80 8.60 -3.24
N TYR A 90 20.79 7.80 -2.87
CA TYR A 90 20.67 6.42 -3.31
C TYR A 90 19.95 6.31 -4.67
N GLU A 91 20.34 5.32 -5.48
CA GLU A 91 19.54 4.90 -6.64
C GLU A 91 18.41 3.99 -6.15
N VAL A 92 17.15 4.35 -6.40
CA VAL A 92 15.99 3.62 -5.87
C VAL A 92 15.00 3.26 -6.98
N GLU A 93 14.81 1.96 -7.19
CA GLU A 93 13.80 1.42 -8.09
C GLU A 93 12.57 0.97 -7.30
N LYS A 94 11.38 1.36 -7.77
CA LYS A 94 10.11 0.86 -7.21
C LYS A 94 9.69 -0.40 -7.96
N MET A 95 9.49 -1.49 -7.23
CA MET A 95 9.08 -2.75 -7.84
C MET A 95 7.59 -2.79 -8.16
N SER A 96 7.24 -3.66 -9.10
CA SER A 96 5.84 -3.98 -9.39
C SER A 96 5.20 -4.76 -8.24
N VAL A 97 3.87 -4.69 -8.11
CA VAL A 97 3.07 -5.38 -7.07
C VAL A 97 3.24 -6.91 -7.03
N LYS A 98 3.84 -7.53 -8.05
CA LYS A 98 4.10 -8.98 -8.08
C LYS A 98 5.37 -9.37 -7.33
N HIS A 99 6.23 -8.40 -7.03
CA HIS A 99 7.50 -8.64 -6.37
C HIS A 99 7.30 -8.76 -4.87
N PRO A 100 8.17 -9.50 -4.17
CA PRO A 100 8.00 -9.78 -2.73
C PRO A 100 8.56 -8.67 -1.82
N TYR A 101 8.90 -7.51 -2.38
CA TYR A 101 9.40 -6.30 -1.71
C TYR A 101 9.08 -5.09 -2.60
N ASP A 102 9.08 -3.89 -2.02
CA ASP A 102 8.54 -2.69 -2.66
C ASP A 102 9.61 -1.86 -3.36
N LEU A 103 10.82 -1.76 -2.79
CA LEU A 103 11.91 -0.94 -3.31
C LEU A 103 13.21 -1.76 -3.44
N LEU A 104 13.99 -1.46 -4.47
CA LEU A 104 15.36 -1.96 -4.65
C LEU A 104 16.33 -0.78 -4.65
N ILE A 105 17.23 -0.74 -3.67
CA ILE A 105 18.20 0.33 -3.49
C ILE A 105 19.56 -0.11 -4.02
N ASN A 106 20.21 0.74 -4.82
CA ASN A 106 21.51 0.50 -5.43
C ASN A 106 21.59 -0.91 -6.08
N LYS A 107 20.50 -1.33 -6.72
CA LYS A 107 20.34 -2.62 -7.41
C LYS A 107 20.59 -3.87 -6.55
N SER A 108 20.68 -3.75 -5.22
CA SER A 108 21.12 -4.83 -4.33
C SER A 108 20.27 -4.98 -3.08
N ILE A 109 19.95 -3.88 -2.40
CA ILE A 109 19.26 -3.90 -1.09
C ILE A 109 17.75 -3.94 -1.32
N LYS A 110 17.10 -5.00 -0.84
CA LYS A 110 15.65 -5.19 -0.97
C LYS A 110 14.94 -4.62 0.24
N VAL A 111 14.00 -3.72 0.01
CA VAL A 111 13.26 -3.02 1.06
C VAL A 111 11.77 -3.22 0.91
N ASP A 112 11.11 -3.57 2.00
CA ASP A 112 9.65 -3.65 2.10
C ASP A 112 9.16 -2.50 3.00
N VAL A 113 8.21 -1.71 2.50
CA VAL A 113 7.68 -0.52 3.15
C VAL A 113 6.29 -0.83 3.69
N LYS A 114 6.10 -0.69 5.00
CA LYS A 114 4.78 -0.84 5.61
C LYS A 114 4.35 0.48 6.23
N THR A 115 3.13 0.89 5.95
CA THR A 115 2.59 2.17 6.41
C THR A 115 1.37 1.92 7.29
N ALA A 116 1.31 2.58 8.44
CA ALA A 116 0.19 2.44 9.38
C ALA A 116 -0.22 3.79 9.96
N LYS A 117 -1.53 3.96 10.16
CA LYS A 117 -2.10 5.11 10.88
C LYS A 117 -2.09 4.85 12.38
N LYS A 118 -1.98 5.93 13.14
CA LYS A 118 -2.15 5.89 14.59
C LYS A 118 -3.54 5.36 14.95
N TYR A 119 -3.57 4.30 15.75
CA TYR A 119 -4.78 3.72 16.31
C TYR A 119 -4.83 3.96 17.82
N ILE A 120 -6.04 4.20 18.35
CA ILE A 120 -6.30 4.36 19.79
C ILE A 120 -7.14 3.17 20.24
N SER A 121 -6.63 2.40 21.19
CA SER A 121 -7.34 1.27 21.76
C SER A 121 -8.51 1.70 22.66
N ILE A 122 -9.37 0.74 23.00
CA ILE A 122 -10.45 0.94 23.98
C ILE A 122 -9.91 1.38 25.35
N CYS A 123 -8.72 0.93 25.73
CA CYS A 123 -8.04 1.35 26.96
C CYS A 123 -7.24 2.66 26.81
N ASN A 124 -7.49 3.43 25.75
CA ASN A 124 -6.87 4.72 25.46
C ASN A 124 -5.33 4.66 25.27
N SER A 125 -4.82 3.51 24.81
CA SER A 125 -3.42 3.34 24.43
C SER A 125 -3.25 3.58 22.93
N GLU A 126 -2.29 4.43 22.57
CA GLU A 126 -1.97 4.71 21.16
C GLU A 126 -0.91 3.73 20.64
N TYR A 127 -1.14 3.19 19.45
CA TYR A 127 -0.16 2.37 18.74
C TYR A 127 -0.36 2.37 17.22
N TYR A 128 0.67 1.95 16.51
CA TYR A 128 0.67 1.64 15.08
C TYR A 128 0.72 0.13 14.90
N ALA A 129 -0.08 -0.42 13.98
CA ALA A 129 -0.08 -1.86 13.68
C ALA A 129 0.30 -2.10 12.22
N PHE A 130 1.30 -2.94 12.01
CA PHE A 130 1.83 -3.31 10.70
C PHE A 130 1.67 -4.80 10.48
N ASN A 131 1.14 -5.18 9.32
CA ASN A 131 1.11 -6.56 8.87
C ASN A 131 2.34 -6.84 7.98
N LEU A 132 3.22 -7.73 8.44
CA LEU A 132 4.40 -8.18 7.69
C LEU A 132 4.10 -9.40 6.81
N GLU A 133 2.94 -10.05 7.03
CA GLU A 133 2.43 -11.21 6.29
C GLU A 133 3.21 -12.51 6.46
N LYS A 134 4.55 -12.48 6.45
CA LYS A 134 5.42 -13.67 6.45
C LYS A 134 6.35 -13.68 7.66
N LYS A 135 6.48 -14.84 8.30
CA LYS A 135 7.47 -15.05 9.39
C LYS A 135 8.91 -15.03 8.90
N ASN A 136 9.14 -15.48 7.66
CA ASN A 136 10.44 -15.47 7.01
C ASN A 136 10.44 -14.33 5.98
N PRO A 137 11.13 -13.21 6.26
CA PRO A 137 11.16 -12.07 5.37
C PRO A 137 11.80 -12.37 4.02
N THR A 138 11.31 -11.70 2.98
CA THR A 138 11.85 -11.75 1.62
C THR A 138 12.67 -10.51 1.24
N CYS A 139 12.74 -9.54 2.15
CA CYS A 139 13.52 -8.31 2.05
C CYS A 139 14.69 -8.32 3.05
N ASP A 140 15.64 -7.42 2.87
CA ASP A 140 16.79 -7.23 3.77
C ASP A 140 16.43 -6.26 4.91
N ILE A 141 15.59 -5.25 4.62
CA ILE A 141 15.17 -4.20 5.55
C ILE A 141 13.66 -3.96 5.41
N TYR A 142 12.99 -3.81 6.54
CA TYR A 142 11.66 -3.21 6.61
C TYR A 142 11.76 -1.73 6.96
N ILE A 143 11.01 -0.89 6.26
CA ILE A 143 10.82 0.51 6.63
C ILE A 143 9.36 0.70 7.05
N LEU A 144 9.14 0.98 8.32
CA LEU A 144 7.81 1.18 8.89
C LEU A 144 7.54 2.69 8.98
N VAL A 145 6.48 3.13 8.32
CA VAL A 145 6.03 4.53 8.26
C VAL A 145 4.81 4.71 9.14
N CYS A 146 4.96 5.48 10.21
CA CYS A 146 3.88 5.84 11.12
C CYS A 146 3.24 7.15 10.68
N LEU A 147 1.92 7.16 10.52
CA LEU A 147 1.15 8.35 10.15
C LEU A 147 0.31 8.84 11.32
N ASN A 148 0.29 10.16 11.54
CA ASN A 148 -0.62 10.79 12.49
C ASN A 148 -2.09 10.73 11.97
N LYS A 149 -3.02 11.35 12.71
CA LYS A 149 -4.45 11.38 12.32
C LYS A 149 -4.69 12.16 11.02
N ASP A 150 -3.82 13.12 10.71
CA ASP A 150 -3.88 13.98 9.53
C ASP A 150 -3.16 13.40 8.30
N GLU A 151 -2.71 12.13 8.38
CA GLU A 151 -1.90 11.43 7.37
C GLU A 151 -0.48 11.99 7.16
N ASP A 152 0.01 12.86 8.03
CA ASP A 152 1.41 13.27 8.02
C ASP A 152 2.29 12.19 8.66
N VAL A 153 3.51 12.05 8.12
CA VAL A 153 4.51 11.14 8.66
C VAL A 153 4.96 11.63 10.03
N SER A 154 4.69 10.83 11.06
CA SER A 154 5.09 11.13 12.43
C SER A 154 6.44 10.51 12.78
N GLU A 155 6.65 9.25 12.39
CA GLU A 155 7.81 8.45 12.81
C GLU A 155 8.18 7.43 11.73
N ILE A 156 9.46 7.12 11.61
CA ILE A 156 9.98 6.14 10.66
C ILE A 156 10.93 5.19 11.40
N TYR A 157 10.74 3.89 11.19
CA TYR A 157 11.60 2.85 11.73
C TYR A 157 12.26 2.07 10.62
N VAL A 158 13.58 1.93 10.68
CA VAL A 158 14.39 1.19 9.70
C VAL A 158 14.91 -0.06 10.40
N ILE A 159 14.31 -1.22 10.09
CA ILE A 159 14.51 -2.47 10.84
C ILE A 159 15.10 -3.54 9.92
N PRO A 160 16.30 -4.07 10.21
CA PRO A 160 16.84 -5.22 9.48
C PRO A 160 15.89 -6.41 9.61
N SER A 161 15.56 -7.05 8.50
CA SER A 161 14.51 -8.08 8.45
C SER A 161 14.79 -9.27 9.37
N VAL A 162 16.07 -9.61 9.59
CA VAL A 162 16.52 -10.63 10.54
C VAL A 162 16.06 -10.38 12.00
N LYS A 163 15.70 -9.15 12.35
CA LYS A 163 15.16 -8.80 13.68
C LYS A 163 13.64 -9.02 13.79
N LEU A 164 12.97 -9.39 12.72
CA LEU A 164 11.53 -9.58 12.63
C LEU A 164 11.19 -11.00 12.14
N ASN A 165 10.93 -11.91 13.08
CA ASN A 165 10.56 -13.31 12.82
C ASN A 165 9.06 -13.57 13.09
N GLN A 166 8.23 -12.56 12.85
CA GLN A 166 6.81 -12.51 13.20
C GLN A 166 6.01 -11.91 12.04
N THR A 167 4.70 -12.12 12.02
CA THR A 167 3.83 -11.65 10.93
C THR A 167 3.21 -10.28 11.18
N GLN A 168 3.31 -9.75 12.41
CA GLN A 168 2.76 -8.45 12.78
C GLN A 168 3.71 -7.70 13.71
N VAL A 169 3.74 -6.38 13.58
CA VAL A 169 4.49 -5.47 14.45
C VAL A 169 3.50 -4.45 14.99
N ALA A 170 3.49 -4.27 16.30
CA ALA A 170 2.80 -3.17 16.96
C ALA A 170 3.83 -2.23 17.60
N ILE A 171 3.72 -0.93 17.31
CA ILE A 171 4.59 0.12 17.86
C ILE A 171 3.72 1.08 18.67
N GLY A 172 3.83 1.02 19.99
CA GLY A 172 3.22 1.97 20.93
C GLY A 172 4.26 2.93 21.53
N LYS A 173 3.92 3.57 22.64
CA LYS A 173 4.75 4.61 23.30
C LYS A 173 6.17 4.15 23.69
N GLU A 174 6.31 2.91 24.16
CA GLU A 174 7.59 2.34 24.56
C GLU A 174 7.67 0.90 24.08
N THR A 175 8.49 0.66 23.07
CA THR A 175 8.66 -0.68 22.50
C THR A 175 10.13 -1.00 22.26
N LYS A 176 10.43 -2.29 22.10
CA LYS A 176 11.77 -2.74 21.68
C LYS A 176 12.22 -2.17 20.32
N TYR A 177 11.30 -1.62 19.53
CA TYR A 177 11.60 -1.07 18.20
C TYR A 177 12.12 0.37 18.23
N GLU A 178 12.06 1.07 19.37
CA GLU A 178 12.58 2.44 19.50
C GLU A 178 14.05 2.56 19.10
N CYS A 179 14.85 1.51 19.30
CA CYS A 179 16.25 1.46 18.87
C CYS A 179 16.47 1.53 17.35
N PHE A 180 15.40 1.35 16.56
CA PHE A 180 15.38 1.36 15.10
C PHE A 180 14.81 2.64 14.48
N LYS A 181 14.38 3.59 15.31
CA LYS A 181 13.86 4.88 14.86
C LYS A 181 14.94 5.67 14.13
N ASP A 182 14.61 6.14 12.92
CA ASP A 182 15.49 6.92 12.04
C ASP A 182 16.88 6.30 11.77
N ARG A 183 17.00 4.97 11.87
CA ARG A 183 18.25 4.22 11.64
C ARG A 183 18.59 4.04 10.16
N TRP A 184 18.62 5.15 9.43
CA TRP A 184 19.03 5.21 8.02
C TRP A 184 20.47 4.70 7.80
N ASP A 185 21.32 4.73 8.84
CA ASP A 185 22.68 4.17 8.82
C ASP A 185 22.71 2.66 8.52
N TYR A 186 21.61 1.94 8.71
CA TYR A 186 21.53 0.54 8.32
C TYR A 186 21.57 0.35 6.81
N ILE A 187 20.94 1.23 6.03
CA ILE A 187 20.99 1.15 4.57
C ILE A 187 22.44 1.29 4.11
N GLU A 188 23.20 2.22 4.70
CA GLU A 188 24.63 2.39 4.41
C GLU A 188 25.45 1.14 4.78
N LYS A 189 25.18 0.52 5.93
CA LYS A 189 25.86 -0.74 6.33
C LYS A 189 25.59 -1.87 5.35
N PHE A 190 24.35 -2.02 4.89
CA PHE A 190 24.01 -3.01 3.87
C PHE A 190 24.66 -2.67 2.52
N ASN A 191 24.66 -1.40 2.12
CA ASN A 191 25.30 -0.94 0.89
C ASN A 191 26.79 -1.26 0.89
N LYS A 192 27.49 -0.95 1.99
CA LYS A 192 28.89 -1.28 2.19
C LYS A 192 29.13 -2.79 2.12
N PHE A 193 28.32 -3.59 2.82
CA PHE A 193 28.41 -5.05 2.79
C PHE A 193 28.29 -5.60 1.35
N TYR A 194 27.30 -5.18 0.57
CA TYR A 194 27.15 -5.64 -0.81
C TYR A 194 28.30 -5.19 -1.71
N THR A 195 28.82 -3.97 -1.51
CA THR A 195 29.94 -3.45 -2.29
C THR A 195 31.27 -4.16 -1.97
N GLU A 196 31.45 -4.64 -0.75
CA GLU A 196 32.67 -5.36 -0.33
C GLU A 196 32.67 -6.84 -0.73
N VAL A 197 31.49 -7.43 -0.96
CA VAL A 197 31.34 -8.85 -1.30
C VAL A 197 31.28 -9.08 -2.82
N ILE A 198 30.92 -8.06 -3.59
CA ILE A 198 30.89 -8.08 -5.08
C ILE A 198 32.22 -7.55 -5.61
#